data_AF-A0A957RLH6-F1
#
_entry.id   AF-A0A957RLH6-F1
#
_cell.length_a   1.000
_cell.length_b   1.000
_cell.length_c   1.000
_cell.angle_alpha   90.00
_cell.angle_beta   90.00
_cell.angle_gamma   90.00
#
_symmetry.space_group_name_H-M   'P 1'
#
loop_
_entity.id
_entity.type
_entity.pdbx_description
1 polymer ?
#
loop_
_entity_poly.entity_id
_entity_poly.type
_entity_poly.pdbx_seq_one_letter_code
_entity_poly.pdbx_strand_id
1 'polypeptide(L)' 'AIDLSLVVDGSGKADIATGIGFLDHMLTLFAAHGLFDLTVHAQGDLAVDDH' A
#
# COMPACT_ATOMS: atom_id res chain seq x y z
N ALA A 1 8.73 2.92 -10.38
CA ALA A 1 9.58 2.40 -9.28
C ALA A 1 8.67 1.98 -8.14
N ILE A 2 9.10 1.06 -7.28
CA ILE A 2 8.31 0.56 -6.15
C ILE A 2 9.21 0.56 -4.91
N ASP A 3 8.78 1.26 -3.87
CA ASP A 3 9.41 1.32 -2.56
C ASP A 3 8.45 0.72 -1.54
N LEU A 4 8.91 -0.30 -0.78
CA LEU A 4 8.08 -1.06 0.14
C LEU A 4 8.81 -1.34 1.45
N SER A 5 8.10 -1.17 2.56
CA SER A 5 8.51 -1.61 3.90
C SER A 5 7.35 -2.32 4.57
N LEU A 6 7.64 -3.43 5.24
CA LEU A 6 6.66 -4.21 5.99
C LEU A 6 7.22 -4.59 7.36
N VAL A 7 6.46 -4.26 8.41
CA VAL A 7 6.66 -4.79 9.76
C VAL A 7 5.54 -5.79 10.03
N VAL A 8 5.92 -7.06 10.22
CA VAL A 8 4.99 -8.17 10.42
C VAL A 8 4.30 -8.08 11.79
N ASP A 9 5.06 -7.77 12.84
CA ASP A 9 4.52 -7.58 14.19
C ASP A 9 4.35 -6.09 14.47
N GLY A 10 3.40 -5.47 13.77
CA GLY A 10 3.14 -4.04 13.80
C GLY A 10 1.95 -3.65 14.67
N SER A 11 1.39 -2.49 14.35
CA SER A 11 0.25 -1.87 15.03
C SER A 11 -0.90 -1.47 14.10
N GLY A 12 -0.78 -1.77 12.81
CA GLY A 12 -1.79 -1.44 11.80
C GLY A 12 -1.55 -0.10 11.09
N LYS A 13 -0.34 0.48 11.15
CA LYS A 13 -0.04 1.74 10.45
C LYS A 13 0.08 1.54 8.95
N ALA A 14 -0.39 2.50 8.17
CA ALA A 14 -0.32 2.45 6.71
C ALA A 14 0.13 3.80 6.15
N ASP A 15 1.09 3.77 5.23
CA ASP A 15 1.49 4.89 4.35
C ASP A 15 1.52 4.37 2.91
N ILE A 16 0.42 4.57 2.19
CA ILE A 16 0.19 3.97 0.87
C ILE A 16 -0.04 5.05 -0.17
N ALA A 17 0.70 4.99 -1.27
CA ALA A 17 0.54 5.84 -2.44
C ALA A 17 0.87 5.05 -3.72
N THR A 18 -0.11 4.35 -4.27
CA THR A 18 0.05 3.62 -5.54
C THR A 18 -0.44 4.41 -6.76
N GLY A 19 -1.22 5.47 -6.53
CA GLY A 19 -1.93 6.21 -7.57
C GLY A 19 -3.30 5.62 -7.92
N ILE A 20 -3.67 4.47 -7.35
CA ILE A 20 -4.96 3.80 -7.53
C ILE A 20 -5.70 3.81 -6.19
N GLY A 21 -6.66 4.72 -6.03
CA GLY A 21 -7.32 4.95 -4.73
C GLY A 21 -8.03 3.73 -4.13
N PHE A 22 -8.55 2.83 -4.96
CA PHE A 22 -9.15 1.58 -4.47
C PHE A 22 -8.10 0.62 -3.89
N LEU A 23 -6.95 0.50 -4.56
CA LEU A 23 -5.84 -0.33 -4.07
C LEU A 23 -5.23 0.26 -2.79
N ASP A 24 -5.06 1.58 -2.72
CA ASP A 24 -4.59 2.28 -1.51
C ASP A 24 -5.50 1.98 -0.31
N HIS A 25 -6.82 2.02 -0.53
CA HIS A 25 -7.80 1.67 0.49
C HIS A 25 -7.67 0.20 0.92
N MET A 26 -7.58 -0.74 -0.03
CA MET A 26 -7.43 -2.17 0.28
C MET A 26 -6.15 -2.47 1.07
N LEU A 27 -5.01 -1.87 0.70
CA LEU A 27 -3.75 -2.03 1.42
C LEU A 27 -3.79 -1.38 2.81
N THR A 28 -4.50 -0.27 2.97
CA THR A 28 -4.77 0.33 4.28
C THR A 28 -5.57 -0.61 5.17
N LEU A 29 -6.64 -1.23 4.65
CA LEU A 29 -7.43 -2.21 5.40
C LEU A 29 -6.61 -3.47 5.72
N PHE A 30 -5.78 -3.92 4.79
CA PHE A 30 -4.87 -5.04 5.00
C PHE A 30 -3.91 -4.78 6.17
N ALA A 31 -3.29 -3.60 6.22
CA ALA A 31 -2.42 -3.22 7.33
C ALA A 31 -3.21 -3.16 8.65
N ALA A 32 -4.34 -2.45 8.68
CA ALA A 32 -5.13 -2.25 9.88
C ALA A 32 -5.66 -3.55 10.50
N HIS A 33 -6.18 -4.48 9.69
CA HIS A 33 -6.76 -5.74 10.18
C HIS A 33 -5.74 -6.86 10.35
N GLY A 34 -4.60 -6.79 9.66
CA GLY A 34 -3.47 -7.68 9.85
C GLY A 34 -2.52 -7.27 10.98
N LEU A 35 -2.70 -6.06 11.54
CA LEU A 35 -1.76 -5.43 12.49
C LEU A 35 -0.35 -5.27 11.92
N PHE A 36 -0.23 -5.08 10.60
CA PHE A 36 1.04 -4.77 9.96
C PHE A 36 1.28 -3.26 10.00
N ASP A 37 2.55 -2.85 10.13
CA ASP A 37 2.92 -1.50 9.71
C ASP A 37 3.45 -1.59 8.28
N LEU A 38 2.76 -0.95 7.33
CA LEU A 38 2.99 -1.09 5.89
C LEU A 38 3.23 0.27 5.23
N THR A 39 4.33 0.38 4.49
CA THR A 39 4.59 1.49 3.56
C THR A 39 4.67 0.94 2.14
N VAL A 40 3.91 1.52 1.21
CA VAL A 40 3.98 1.19 -0.22
C VAL A 40 3.85 2.47 -1.03
N HIS A 41 4.93 2.85 -1.71
CA HIS A 41 4.91 3.92 -2.70
C HIS A 41 5.23 3.31 -4.07
N ALA A 42 4.32 3.45 -5.02
CA ALA A 42 4.46 2.88 -6.35
C ALA A 42 4.16 3.92 -7.42
N GLN A 43 4.93 3.87 -8.50
CA GLN A 43 4.73 4.72 -9.67
C GLN A 43 4.85 3.87 -10.92
N GLY A 44 3.72 3.74 -11.62
CA GLY A 44 3.55 2.99 -12.86
C GLY A 44 2.92 3.84 -13.96
N ASP A 45 2.72 3.23 -15.13
CA ASP A 45 2.18 3.82 -16.34
C ASP A 45 0.65 3.76 -16.39
N LEU A 46 -0.01 4.40 -15.41
CA LEU A 46 -1.47 4.44 -15.23
C LEU A 46 -2.27 5.02 -16.42
N ALA A 47 -1.59 5.53 -17.45
CA ALA A 47 -2.20 5.94 -18.71
C ALA A 47 -2.47 4.76 -19.65
N VAL A 48 -1.81 3.62 -19.44
CA VAL A 48 -2.04 2.37 -20.17
C VAL A 48 -3.20 1.63 -19.50
N ASP A 49 -2.98 1.18 -18.26
CA ASP A 49 -4.00 0.63 -17.37
C ASP A 49 -3.50 0.62 -15.91
N ASP A 50 -4.29 0.04 -15.02
CA ASP A 50 -4.00 -0.13 -13.60
C ASP A 50 -3.47 -1.53 -13.23
N HIS A 51 -3.04 -2.31 -14.23
CA HIS A 51 -2.51 -3.66 -14.04
C HIS A 51 -1.05 -3.65 -13.56
#